data_AF-A0A0G4MBA2-F1
#
_entry.id   AF-A0A0G4MBA2-F1
#
_cell.length_a   1.000
_cell.length_b   1.000
_cell.length_c   1.000
_cell.angle_alpha   90.00
_cell.angle_beta   90.00
_cell.angle_gamma   90.00
#
_symmetry.space_group_name_H-M   'P 1'
#
loop_
_entity.id
_entity.type
_entity.pdbx_description
1 polymer ?
#
loop_
_entity_poly.entity_id
_entity_poly.type
_entity_poly.pdbx_seq_one_letter_code
_entity_poly.pdbx_strand_id
1 'polypeptide(L)'
;FSNDWLNRLQQRWDCPVDYTELFRLAPPQTRTVTRFQRHGLEGRVTGYKNVTVPANSATAKNSTSFSRKPASRAEFVRGAAGFFPFAPGGLEGVESAAALEDQLHRTSGVDAGSSNKLERVIKLGVDGSLLEVAPGLSRGINFSSKKNDQDEAKAVEQELDEEPERAPDAQNEETAARADGDDADTPEED
;
A
#
# COMPACT_ATOMS: atom_id res chain seq x y z
N PHE A 1 33.34 -37.50 -10.26
CA PHE A 1 34.49 -36.65 -10.63
C PHE A 1 35.21 -36.22 -9.36
N SER A 2 36.55 -36.14 -9.36
CA SER A 2 37.29 -35.59 -8.21
C SER A 2 37.16 -34.06 -8.18
N ASN A 3 37.33 -33.45 -7.01
CA ASN A 3 37.33 -31.98 -6.86
C ASN A 3 38.37 -31.31 -7.77
N ASP A 4 39.52 -31.97 -8.00
CA ASP A 4 40.57 -31.47 -8.90
C ASP A 4 40.11 -31.36 -10.36
N TRP A 5 39.30 -32.31 -10.83
CA TRP A 5 38.72 -32.27 -12.17
C TRP A 5 37.57 -31.27 -12.26
N LEU A 6 36.76 -31.16 -11.21
CA LEU A 6 35.66 -30.20 -11.12
C LEU A 6 36.16 -28.76 -11.21
N ASN A 7 37.22 -28.40 -10.48
CA ASN A 7 37.80 -27.05 -10.53
C ASN A 7 38.41 -26.69 -11.89
N ARG A 8 38.83 -27.69 -12.68
CA ARG A 8 39.38 -27.48 -14.03
C ARG A 8 38.31 -27.33 -15.10
N LEU A 9 37.16 -27.97 -14.90
CA LEU A 9 36.09 -28.04 -15.90
C LEU A 9 34.96 -27.04 -15.61
N GLN A 10 34.81 -26.60 -14.36
CA GLN A 10 33.78 -25.65 -13.99
C GLN A 10 34.20 -24.22 -14.33
N GLN A 11 33.43 -23.57 -15.20
CA GLN A 11 33.53 -22.13 -15.43
C GLN A 11 32.50 -21.41 -14.56
N ARG A 12 32.97 -20.49 -13.71
CA ARG A 12 32.10 -19.59 -12.95
C ARG A 12 31.81 -18.36 -13.79
N TRP A 13 30.54 -18.02 -13.90
CA TRP A 13 30.09 -16.83 -14.59
C TRP A 13 30.10 -15.67 -13.59
N ASP A 14 30.62 -14.52 -14.01
CA ASP A 14 30.51 -13.30 -13.23
C ASP A 14 29.03 -12.84 -13.26
N CYS A 15 28.37 -12.91 -12.12
CA CYS A 15 27.00 -12.44 -11.94
C CYS A 15 27.05 -11.18 -11.05
N PRO A 16 26.92 -9.97 -11.63
CA PRO A 16 26.84 -8.77 -10.82
C PRO A 16 25.58 -8.83 -9.95
N VAL A 17 25.71 -8.47 -8.68
CA VAL A 17 24.60 -8.50 -7.73
C VAL A 17 23.68 -7.32 -8.02
N ASP A 18 22.46 -7.61 -8.46
CA ASP A 18 21.39 -6.61 -8.52
C ASP A 18 20.77 -6.43 -7.13
N TYR A 19 21.00 -5.26 -6.53
CA TYR A 19 20.45 -4.95 -5.21
C TYR A 19 18.95 -4.66 -5.24
N THR A 20 18.38 -4.40 -6.42
CA THR A 20 16.95 -4.07 -6.54
C THR A 20 16.05 -5.28 -6.25
N GLU A 21 16.54 -6.48 -6.51
CA GLU A 21 15.82 -7.74 -6.25
C GLU A 21 15.59 -8.02 -4.75
N LEU A 22 16.36 -7.38 -3.86
CA LEU A 22 16.17 -7.54 -2.41
C LEU A 22 14.94 -6.79 -1.90
N PHE A 23 14.47 -5.77 -2.62
CA PHE A 23 13.30 -5.00 -2.21
C PHE A 23 12.02 -5.82 -2.46
N ARG A 24 11.13 -5.82 -1.46
CA ARG A 24 9.85 -6.53 -1.54
C ARG A 24 8.70 -5.56 -1.39
N LEU A 25 7.70 -5.74 -2.26
CA LEU A 25 6.42 -5.05 -2.11
C LEU A 25 5.65 -5.64 -0.93
N ALA A 26 4.94 -4.77 -0.21
CA ALA A 26 4.07 -5.20 0.86
C ALA A 26 2.90 -6.02 0.29
N PRO A 27 2.45 -7.09 0.99
CA PRO A 27 1.28 -7.85 0.57
C PRO A 27 0.01 -6.98 0.52
N PRO A 28 -0.93 -7.27 -0.41
CA PRO A 28 -2.19 -6.53 -0.49
C PRO A 28 -3.05 -6.76 0.77
N GLN A 29 -3.78 -5.73 1.19
CA GLN A 29 -4.68 -5.78 2.33
C GLN A 29 -6.14 -5.91 1.89
N THR A 30 -6.82 -6.94 2.37
CA THR A 30 -8.26 -7.15 2.11
C THR A 30 -9.10 -6.36 3.11
N ARG A 31 -10.02 -5.50 2.63
CA ARG A 31 -10.99 -4.77 3.47
C ARG A 31 -12.39 -5.38 3.48
N THR A 32 -12.61 -6.45 2.74
CA THR A 32 -13.94 -7.04 2.58
C THR A 32 -14.09 -8.30 3.44
N VAL A 33 -15.11 -8.34 4.27
CA VAL A 33 -15.45 -9.52 5.09
C VAL A 33 -16.88 -9.95 4.80
N THR A 34 -17.09 -11.26 4.67
CA THR A 34 -18.43 -11.85 4.49
C THR A 34 -19.14 -11.97 5.84
N ARG A 35 -20.27 -11.27 5.99
CA ARG A 35 -21.14 -11.33 7.17
C ARG A 35 -22.42 -12.09 6.83
N PHE A 36 -22.66 -13.15 7.59
CA PHE A 36 -23.88 -13.95 7.46
C PHE A 36 -25.08 -13.24 8.09
N GLN A 37 -26.21 -13.22 7.36
CA GLN A 37 -27.49 -12.73 7.84
C GLN A 37 -28.29 -13.88 8.42
N ARG A 38 -28.83 -13.70 9.63
CA ARG A 38 -29.63 -14.69 10.34
C ARG A 38 -31.06 -14.18 10.52
N HIS A 39 -32.04 -15.04 10.29
CA HIS A 39 -33.46 -14.71 10.42
C HIS A 39 -34.20 -15.79 11.23
N GLY A 40 -35.34 -15.40 11.82
CA GLY A 40 -36.17 -16.26 12.67
C GLY A 40 -35.65 -16.40 14.11
N LEU A 41 -36.47 -16.98 14.99
CA LEU A 41 -36.16 -17.18 16.41
C LEU A 41 -35.02 -18.20 16.63
N GLU A 42 -34.85 -19.13 15.69
CA GLU A 42 -33.77 -20.13 15.67
C GLU A 42 -32.43 -19.58 15.17
N GLY A 43 -32.43 -18.41 14.51
CA GLY A 43 -31.21 -17.76 14.02
C GLY A 43 -30.49 -18.52 12.90
N ARG A 44 -31.20 -19.21 12.01
CA ARG A 44 -30.59 -19.87 10.84
C ARG A 44 -29.98 -18.85 9.88
N VAL A 45 -28.83 -19.22 9.29
CA VAL A 45 -28.15 -18.40 8.27
C VAL A 45 -28.95 -18.49 6.97
N THR A 46 -29.53 -17.37 6.52
CA THR A 46 -30.35 -17.32 5.30
C THR A 46 -29.65 -16.61 4.14
N GLY A 47 -28.57 -15.89 4.41
CA GLY A 47 -27.84 -15.17 3.37
C GLY A 47 -26.50 -14.65 3.86
N TYR A 48 -25.78 -13.99 2.97
CA TYR A 48 -24.51 -13.33 3.25
C TYR A 48 -24.47 -11.94 2.62
N LYS A 49 -23.71 -11.03 3.22
CA LYS A 49 -23.37 -9.74 2.63
C LYS A 49 -21.89 -9.47 2.82
N ASN A 50 -21.26 -8.89 1.80
CA ASN A 50 -19.89 -8.41 1.91
C ASN A 50 -19.91 -7.02 2.53
N VAL A 51 -19.17 -6.84 3.62
CA VAL A 51 -19.10 -5.57 4.37
C VAL A 51 -17.66 -5.12 4.40
N THR A 52 -17.44 -3.83 4.13
CA THR A 52 -16.13 -3.20 4.27
C THR A 52 -15.82 -3.01 5.75
N VAL A 53 -14.71 -3.59 6.19
CA VAL A 53 -14.15 -3.45 7.53
C VAL A 53 -12.84 -2.66 7.40
N PRO A 54 -12.48 -1.81 8.38
CA PRO A 54 -11.16 -1.21 8.45
C PRO A 54 -10.08 -2.28 8.24
N ALA A 55 -9.01 -1.94 7.52
CA ALA A 55 -7.97 -2.90 7.15
C ALA A 55 -7.36 -3.56 8.40
N ASN A 56 -7.85 -4.75 8.73
CA ASN A 56 -7.37 -5.49 9.88
C ASN A 56 -6.15 -6.33 9.47
N SER A 57 -4.98 -5.72 9.58
CA SER A 57 -3.69 -6.40 9.46
C SER A 57 -3.04 -6.65 10.82
N ALA A 58 -3.84 -6.72 11.89
CA ALA A 58 -3.34 -7.01 13.22
C ALA A 58 -2.77 -8.42 13.29
N THR A 59 -1.49 -8.50 13.64
CA THR A 59 -0.71 -9.71 13.82
C THR A 59 0.08 -9.58 15.12
N ALA A 60 0.74 -10.67 15.52
CA ALA A 60 1.57 -10.64 16.70
C ALA A 60 2.74 -9.64 16.63
N LYS A 61 3.09 -9.14 15.43
CA LYS A 61 4.22 -8.21 15.20
C LYS A 61 3.83 -6.73 15.19
N ASN A 62 2.56 -6.38 15.23
CA ASN A 62 2.11 -4.98 15.13
C ASN A 62 0.88 -4.66 15.99
N SER A 63 0.37 -5.62 16.78
CA SER A 63 -0.82 -5.40 17.59
C SER A 63 -0.79 -6.15 18.92
N THR A 64 -1.35 -5.48 19.93
CA THR A 64 -1.59 -6.02 21.29
C THR A 64 -3.03 -6.53 21.46
N SER A 65 -3.87 -6.41 20.44
CA SER A 65 -5.27 -6.84 20.47
C SER A 65 -5.43 -8.36 20.54
N PHE A 66 -6.47 -8.82 21.25
CA PHE A 66 -6.89 -10.23 21.25
C PHE A 66 -7.45 -10.68 19.89
N SER A 67 -8.04 -9.77 19.10
CA SER A 67 -8.63 -10.08 17.79
C SER A 67 -7.61 -10.15 16.65
N ARG A 68 -6.31 -10.09 16.96
CA ARG A 68 -5.23 -10.26 15.97
C ARG A 68 -5.21 -11.68 15.39
N LYS A 69 -4.65 -11.83 14.20
CA LYS A 69 -4.49 -13.14 13.57
C LYS A 69 -3.57 -14.03 14.43
N PRO A 70 -3.92 -15.32 14.64
CA PRO A 70 -3.08 -16.24 15.38
C PRO A 70 -1.73 -16.43 14.67
N ALA A 71 -0.69 -16.69 15.47
CA ALA A 71 0.66 -16.91 14.97
C ALA A 71 0.81 -18.27 14.25
N SER A 72 2.01 -18.51 13.71
CA SER A 72 2.36 -19.79 13.10
C SER A 72 2.24 -20.95 14.10
N ARG A 73 2.05 -22.17 13.58
CA ARG A 73 1.90 -23.38 14.41
C ARG A 73 3.11 -23.62 15.34
N ALA A 74 4.31 -23.22 14.92
CA ALA A 74 5.53 -23.38 15.68
C ALA A 74 5.56 -22.52 16.96
N GLU A 75 4.85 -21.40 16.98
CA GLU A 75 4.92 -20.38 18.04
C GLU A 75 3.63 -20.30 18.85
N PHE A 76 2.74 -21.29 18.73
CA PHE A 76 1.40 -21.25 19.32
C PHE A 76 1.38 -21.13 20.85
N VAL A 77 2.30 -21.83 21.55
CA VAL A 77 2.29 -21.92 23.02
C VAL A 77 3.25 -20.93 23.67
N ARG A 78 4.53 -20.95 23.28
CA ARG A 78 5.54 -20.08 23.89
C ARG A 78 5.56 -18.67 23.29
N GLY A 79 4.95 -18.49 22.12
CA GLY A 79 5.13 -17.28 21.33
C GLY A 79 6.54 -17.16 20.77
N ALA A 80 6.84 -15.97 20.26
CA ALA A 80 8.17 -15.55 19.83
C ALA A 80 8.54 -14.26 20.59
N ALA A 81 9.83 -14.05 20.82
CA ALA A 81 10.31 -12.86 21.54
C ALA A 81 9.96 -11.53 20.82
N GLY A 82 9.77 -11.58 19.49
CA GLY A 82 9.34 -10.42 18.70
C GLY A 82 7.82 -10.19 18.67
N PHE A 83 7.04 -10.90 19.50
CA PHE A 83 5.59 -10.72 19.55
C PHE A 83 5.20 -9.70 20.62
N PHE A 84 4.30 -8.80 20.25
CA PHE A 84 3.65 -7.89 21.17
C PHE A 84 2.81 -8.69 22.17
N PRO A 85 2.84 -8.36 23.48
CA PRO A 85 1.97 -9.00 24.46
C PRO A 85 0.51 -8.62 24.18
N PHE A 86 -0.43 -9.43 24.68
CA PHE A 86 -1.83 -9.03 24.67
C PHE A 86 -2.07 -7.90 25.68
N ALA A 87 -2.97 -6.98 25.35
CA ALA A 87 -3.35 -5.89 26.24
C ALA A 87 -3.81 -6.47 27.61
N PRO A 88 -3.19 -6.05 28.73
CA PRO A 88 -3.57 -6.54 30.05
C PRO A 88 -5.00 -6.10 30.38
N GLY A 89 -5.78 -7.00 30.97
CA GLY A 89 -7.16 -6.70 31.37
C GLY A 89 -7.22 -5.59 32.43
N GLY A 90 -8.27 -4.76 32.38
CA GLY A 90 -8.47 -3.65 33.32
C GLY A 90 -7.70 -2.38 32.98
N LEU A 91 -6.84 -2.41 31.97
CA LEU A 91 -6.21 -1.23 31.39
C LEU A 91 -6.66 -1.08 29.95
N GLU A 92 -6.83 0.17 29.52
CA GLU A 92 -7.08 0.45 28.12
C GLU A 92 -5.82 0.13 27.32
N GLY A 93 -5.97 -0.69 26.27
CA GLY A 93 -4.85 -1.05 25.40
C GLY A 93 -4.22 0.19 24.79
N VAL A 94 -2.92 0.13 24.49
CA VAL A 94 -2.20 1.22 23.81
C VAL A 94 -2.85 1.64 22.50
N GLU A 95 -3.48 0.71 21.79
CA GLU A 95 -4.22 1.00 20.55
C GLU A 95 -5.49 1.81 20.80
N SER A 96 -6.25 1.47 21.85
CA SER A 96 -7.45 2.20 22.24
C SER A 96 -7.12 3.58 22.84
N ALA A 97 -6.05 3.68 23.63
CA ALA A 97 -5.55 4.96 24.12
C ALA A 97 -5.10 5.88 22.98
N ALA A 98 -4.38 5.34 21.98
CA ALA A 98 -4.00 6.09 20.79
C ALA A 98 -5.23 6.51 19.95
N ALA A 99 -6.25 5.66 19.84
CA ALA A 99 -7.47 5.99 19.12
C ALA A 99 -8.33 7.02 19.85
N LEU A 100 -8.40 6.98 21.19
CA LEU A 100 -9.07 7.98 22.01
C LEU A 100 -8.35 9.33 21.88
N GLU A 101 -7.02 9.31 21.93
CA GLU A 101 -6.21 10.49 21.74
C GLU A 101 -6.46 11.11 20.34
N ASP A 102 -6.46 10.30 19.28
CA ASP A 102 -6.75 10.78 17.91
C ASP A 102 -8.16 11.38 17.80
N GLN A 103 -9.16 10.78 18.46
CA GLN A 103 -10.54 11.31 18.49
C GLN A 103 -10.62 12.64 19.23
N LEU A 104 -9.97 12.78 20.38
CA LEU A 104 -9.96 14.03 21.13
C LEU A 104 -9.35 15.18 20.30
N HIS A 105 -8.24 14.92 19.61
CA HIS A 105 -7.60 15.92 18.73
C HIS A 105 -8.47 16.31 17.54
N ARG A 106 -9.31 15.41 17.01
CA ARG A 106 -10.26 15.73 15.92
C ARG A 106 -11.45 16.58 16.38
N THR A 107 -11.85 16.48 17.65
CA THR A 107 -13.02 17.21 18.19
C THR A 107 -12.70 18.61 18.70
N SER A 108 -11.46 18.84 19.14
CA SER A 108 -10.94 20.18 19.41
C SER A 108 -10.54 20.82 18.08
N GLY A 109 -11.46 21.56 17.45
CA GLY A 109 -11.26 22.31 16.19
C GLY A 109 -10.23 23.45 16.28
N VAL A 110 -9.03 23.14 16.75
CA VAL A 110 -7.85 23.99 16.67
C VAL A 110 -7.02 23.46 15.50
N ASP A 111 -7.33 23.97 14.31
CA ASP A 111 -6.67 23.73 13.02
C ASP A 111 -5.23 24.30 12.98
N ALA A 112 -4.40 23.98 13.97
CA ALA A 112 -3.01 24.42 14.03
C ALA A 112 -2.15 23.50 14.89
N GLY A 113 -2.02 22.21 14.53
CA GLY A 113 -0.85 21.46 15.00
C GLY A 113 -0.93 19.96 15.21
N SER A 114 -1.89 19.24 14.64
CA SER A 114 -1.89 17.76 14.72
C SER A 114 -0.76 17.10 13.89
N SER A 115 -0.08 17.84 13.01
CA SER A 115 1.15 17.38 12.35
C SER A 115 2.36 17.32 13.31
N ASN A 116 2.30 18.04 14.43
CA ASN A 116 3.48 18.38 15.23
C ASN A 116 4.04 17.25 16.12
N LYS A 117 3.33 16.14 16.35
CA LYS A 117 3.89 15.06 17.19
C LYS A 117 4.98 14.29 16.47
N LEU A 118 4.72 13.94 15.21
CA LEU A 118 5.69 13.25 14.38
C LEU A 118 6.73 14.24 13.84
N GLU A 119 6.35 15.46 13.45
CA GLU A 119 7.32 16.50 13.04
C GLU A 119 8.30 16.90 14.15
N ARG A 120 7.89 16.81 15.43
CA ARG A 120 8.82 17.04 16.56
C ARG A 120 9.88 15.96 16.68
N VAL A 121 9.57 14.73 16.26
CA VAL A 121 10.48 13.57 16.35
C VAL A 121 11.25 13.36 15.04
N ILE A 122 10.62 13.68 13.92
CA ILE A 122 11.17 13.54 12.57
C ILE A 122 11.83 14.86 12.19
N LYS A 123 13.16 14.86 12.13
CA LYS A 123 13.92 16.02 11.66
C LYS A 123 13.73 16.16 10.15
N LEU A 124 12.95 17.15 9.73
CA LEU A 124 12.89 17.58 8.34
C LEU A 124 14.25 18.21 7.95
N GLY A 125 14.69 18.00 6.72
CA GLY A 125 15.95 18.50 6.18
C GLY A 125 16.02 20.04 6.11
N VAL A 126 17.13 20.56 5.56
CA VAL A 126 17.42 22.01 5.50
C VAL A 126 16.31 22.79 4.78
N ASP A 127 15.68 22.17 3.79
CA ASP A 127 14.60 22.77 2.99
C ASP A 127 13.19 22.34 3.43
N GLY A 128 13.07 21.62 4.56
CA GLY A 128 11.80 21.30 5.20
C GLY A 128 10.88 20.30 4.48
N SER A 129 11.23 19.81 3.28
CA SER A 129 10.33 18.96 2.48
C SER A 129 10.71 17.48 2.46
N LEU A 130 12.01 17.16 2.45
CA LEU A 130 12.50 15.78 2.33
C LEU A 130 13.04 15.23 3.65
N LEU A 131 12.73 13.96 3.91
CA LEU A 131 13.26 13.21 5.06
C LEU A 131 14.67 12.69 4.75
N GLU A 132 15.70 13.41 5.20
CA GLU A 132 17.10 13.06 4.96
C GLU A 132 17.66 12.06 5.98
N VAL A 133 17.21 12.14 7.22
CA VAL A 133 17.72 11.34 8.35
C VAL A 133 16.61 10.44 8.88
N ALA A 134 16.87 9.14 8.91
CA ALA A 134 15.95 8.17 9.49
C ALA A 134 15.78 8.42 11.01
N PRO A 135 14.56 8.25 11.55
CA PRO A 135 14.29 8.50 12.95
C PRO A 135 15.12 7.58 13.86
N GLY A 136 15.62 8.11 14.97
CA GLY A 136 16.47 7.38 15.92
C GLY A 136 17.94 7.23 15.49
N LEU A 137 18.32 7.72 14.31
CA LEU A 137 19.70 7.78 13.84
C LEU A 137 20.21 9.22 13.81
N SER A 138 21.53 9.38 13.91
CA SER A 138 22.19 10.69 13.84
C SER A 138 22.65 11.06 12.43
N ARG A 139 22.75 10.09 11.51
CA ARG A 139 23.30 10.26 10.16
C ARG A 139 22.27 9.86 9.10
N GLY A 140 22.16 10.68 8.05
CA GLY A 140 21.34 10.44 6.86
C GLY A 140 22.12 9.89 5.66
N ILE A 141 21.48 9.86 4.51
CA ILE A 141 22.10 9.45 3.24
C ILE A 141 22.91 10.61 2.62
N ASN A 142 24.08 10.31 2.06
CA ASN A 142 24.91 11.30 1.37
C ASN A 142 24.71 11.19 -0.15
N PHE A 143 24.15 12.21 -0.80
CA PHE A 143 23.93 12.22 -2.25
C PHE A 143 25.16 12.65 -3.08
N SER A 144 26.24 13.07 -2.42
CA SER A 144 27.42 13.69 -3.04
C SER A 144 28.25 12.82 -3.99
N SER A 145 27.92 11.52 -4.15
CA SER A 145 28.63 10.63 -5.06
C SER A 145 28.06 10.60 -6.48
N LYS A 146 26.94 11.27 -6.74
CA LYS A 146 26.42 11.50 -8.09
C LYS A 146 26.71 12.96 -8.47
N LYS A 147 27.32 13.18 -9.64
CA LYS A 147 27.38 14.53 -10.22
C LYS A 147 25.93 14.94 -10.46
N ASN A 148 25.49 16.03 -9.83
CA ASN A 148 24.20 16.62 -10.14
C ASN A 148 24.35 17.27 -11.52
N ASP A 149 23.78 16.65 -12.55
CA ASP A 149 23.62 17.28 -13.85
C ASP A 149 22.50 18.32 -13.70
N GLN A 150 22.88 19.55 -13.35
CA GLN A 150 21.98 20.69 -13.10
C GLN A 150 21.07 21.00 -14.29
N ASP A 151 21.42 20.52 -15.48
CA ASP A 151 20.67 20.74 -16.71
C ASP A 151 19.45 19.81 -16.79
N GLU A 152 19.54 18.57 -16.27
CA GLU A 152 18.40 17.64 -16.22
C GLU A 152 17.33 18.13 -15.23
N ALA A 153 17.75 18.69 -14.09
CA ALA A 153 16.83 19.23 -13.08
C ALA A 153 15.99 20.40 -13.63
N LYS A 154 16.60 21.30 -14.39
CA LYS A 154 15.90 22.44 -15.01
C LYS A 154 14.94 22.01 -16.12
N ALA A 155 15.26 20.96 -16.85
CA ALA A 155 14.38 20.44 -17.90
C ALA A 155 13.09 19.84 -17.31
N VAL A 156 13.20 19.11 -16.20
CA VAL A 156 12.04 18.53 -15.51
C VAL A 156 11.15 19.62 -14.87
N GLU A 157 11.75 20.68 -14.32
CA GLU A 157 10.99 21.83 -13.81
C GLU A 157 10.17 22.51 -14.92
N GLN A 158 10.75 22.70 -16.11
CA GLN A 158 10.04 23.27 -17.25
C GLN A 158 8.86 22.41 -17.71
N GLU A 159 9.02 21.09 -17.75
CA GLU A 159 7.95 20.17 -18.18
C GLU A 159 6.78 20.11 -17.18
N LEU A 160 7.05 20.27 -15.88
CA LEU A 160 6.01 20.28 -14.84
C LEU A 160 5.21 21.59 -14.80
N ASP A 161 5.78 22.69 -15.29
CA ASP A 161 5.10 23.98 -15.39
C ASP A 161 4.15 24.06 -16.60
N GLU A 162 4.21 23.09 -17.54
CA GLU A 162 3.29 22.99 -18.67
C GLU A 162 1.92 22.44 -18.22
N GLU A 163 0.84 23.22 -18.42
CA GLU A 163 -0.52 22.76 -18.12
C GLU A 163 -0.91 21.57 -19.01
N PRO A 164 -1.51 20.49 -18.47
CA PRO A 164 -1.88 19.33 -19.28
C PRO A 164 -2.96 19.72 -20.29
N GLU A 165 -2.69 19.47 -21.59
CA GLU A 165 -3.64 19.73 -22.67
C GLU A 165 -4.98 19.03 -22.40
N ARG A 166 -6.06 19.79 -22.51
CA ARG A 166 -7.43 19.33 -22.28
C ARG A 166 -7.80 18.30 -23.34
N ALA A 167 -8.17 17.09 -22.89
CA ALA A 167 -8.60 16.01 -23.77
C ALA A 167 -9.68 16.48 -24.77
N PRO A 168 -9.60 16.11 -26.06
CA PRO A 168 -10.58 16.53 -27.05
C PRO A 168 -11.94 15.87 -26.80
N ASP A 169 -12.99 16.69 -26.73
CA ASP A 169 -14.37 16.28 -26.56
C ASP A 169 -14.81 15.37 -27.73
N ALA A 170 -15.19 14.13 -27.41
CA ALA A 170 -15.76 13.19 -28.38
C ALA A 170 -17.21 13.58 -28.71
N GLN A 171 -17.40 14.43 -29.72
CA GLN A 171 -18.70 14.65 -30.35
C GLN A 171 -18.53 14.78 -31.88
N ASN A 172 -19.38 14.03 -32.60
CA ASN A 172 -19.57 13.96 -34.06
C ASN A 172 -18.67 13.02 -34.88
N GLU A 173 -19.09 11.76 -34.99
CA GLU A 173 -19.05 11.05 -36.27
C GLU A 173 -20.41 10.35 -36.52
N GLU A 174 -21.34 11.10 -37.10
CA GLU A 174 -22.50 10.51 -37.78
C GLU A 174 -22.67 11.31 -39.08
N THR A 175 -22.12 10.80 -40.19
CA THR A 175 -22.63 10.96 -41.57
C THR A 175 -21.65 10.39 -42.60
N ALA A 176 -22.23 9.79 -43.65
CA ALA A 176 -21.64 9.42 -44.93
C ALA A 176 -20.91 8.07 -45.05
N ALA A 177 -21.68 6.97 -44.95
CA ALA A 177 -21.47 5.80 -45.81
C ALA A 177 -22.82 5.25 -46.29
N ARG A 178 -23.31 5.77 -47.42
CA ARG A 178 -24.34 5.13 -48.25
C ARG A 178 -23.93 5.28 -49.71
N ALA A 179 -23.60 4.17 -50.36
CA ALA A 179 -24.01 3.84 -51.72
C ALA A 179 -23.37 2.50 -52.11
N ASP A 180 -24.15 1.43 -52.06
CA ASP A 180 -24.33 0.53 -53.19
C ASP A 180 -25.62 -0.26 -52.94
N GLY A 181 -26.57 -0.11 -53.86
CA GLY A 181 -27.84 -0.83 -53.85
C GLY A 181 -27.83 -1.91 -54.93
N ASP A 182 -28.58 -2.98 -54.71
CA ASP A 182 -29.53 -3.45 -55.72
C ASP A 182 -30.61 -4.35 -55.09
N ASP A 183 -31.77 -4.32 -55.75
CA ASP A 183 -33.12 -4.75 -55.38
C ASP A 183 -33.34 -6.24 -55.05
N ALA A 184 -34.32 -6.53 -54.18
CA ALA A 184 -35.54 -7.28 -54.56
C ALA A 184 -36.52 -7.46 -53.38
N ASP A 185 -37.74 -6.97 -53.61
CA ASP A 185 -38.94 -7.00 -52.77
C ASP A 185 -39.67 -8.36 -52.87
N THR A 186 -40.09 -8.94 -51.75
CA THR A 186 -41.21 -9.91 -51.69
C THR A 186 -41.79 -9.95 -50.26
N PRO A 187 -43.11 -9.74 -50.07
CA PRO A 187 -43.75 -9.85 -48.77
C PRO A 187 -44.26 -11.28 -48.52
N GLU A 188 -44.14 -11.77 -47.29
CA GLU A 188 -44.92 -12.91 -46.80
C GLU A 188 -45.57 -12.60 -45.45
N GLU A 189 -46.73 -13.22 -45.27
CA GLU A 189 -47.83 -12.97 -44.35
C GLU A 189 -47.57 -13.55 -42.94
N ASP A 190 -47.99 -12.80 -41.91
CA ASP A 190 -48.90 -13.20 -40.81
C ASP A 190 -48.87 -12.18 -39.65
#